data_AF-A0A6G7VR55-F1
#
_entry.id   AF-A0A6G7VR55-F1
#
_cell.length_a   1.000
_cell.length_b   1.000
_cell.length_c   1.000
_cell.angle_alpha   90.00
_cell.angle_beta   90.00
_cell.angle_gamma   90.00
#
_symmetry.space_group_name_H-M   'P 1'
#
loop_
_entity.id
_entity.type
_entity.pdbx_description
1 polymer ?
#
loop_
_entity_poly.entity_id
_entity_poly.type
_entity_poly.pdbx_seq_one_letter_code
_entity_poly.pdbx_strand_id
1 'polypeptide(L)'
;MLTVRLGVSNRAMTGLHPIRIAGIGGLGARAGFTRAGSATAFDAQGQIATYPPNIQRPAHAPHGGARLGTVIEGEATNLVPYSAATSATWENFGASSQDLSVNALGLFPGVRVISHGSVSHRLNSAEISMTGGQAYALRLFLQAGSSPSARLIVRAGSSTFSMVNGAPGEFATVSDGAGEISVLAQTVLPDSTIMCDVVFIPAASDLYTIGIGPNSGVEGEDVILLALQCEAGTAPTSYIPTTDQPVTRMADRIAISGVSGVFDVYLRDGDGLETVLDAIEIGDGYRPDIAGSVLAGMLLIRA
;
A
#
# COMPACT_ATOMS: atom_id res chain seq x y z
N MET A 1 -24.46 -30.95 5.77
CA MET A 1 -23.11 -31.41 5.36
C MET A 1 -22.46 -30.22 4.67
N LEU A 2 -21.71 -29.41 5.44
CA LEU A 2 -21.09 -28.19 4.93
C LEU A 2 -19.78 -28.60 4.25
N THR A 3 -19.78 -28.78 2.94
CA THR A 3 -18.57 -29.06 2.17
C THR A 3 -17.74 -27.79 2.14
N VAL A 4 -16.94 -27.60 3.19
CA VAL A 4 -15.87 -26.62 3.21
C VAL A 4 -14.84 -27.11 2.18
N ARG A 5 -14.92 -26.59 0.94
CA ARG A 5 -13.84 -26.70 -0.05
C ARG A 5 -12.71 -25.78 0.40
N LEU A 6 -12.01 -26.15 1.47
CA LEU A 6 -10.62 -25.77 1.66
C LEU A 6 -9.83 -26.81 0.84
N GLY A 7 -8.82 -26.38 0.07
CA GLY A 7 -8.05 -27.24 -0.85
C GLY A 7 -7.13 -28.24 -0.14
N VAL A 8 -7.47 -28.64 1.08
CA VAL A 8 -6.68 -29.47 1.98
C VAL A 8 -6.95 -30.93 1.64
N SER A 9 -5.89 -31.74 1.58
CA SER A 9 -5.96 -33.19 1.43
C SER A 9 -7.11 -33.80 2.26
N ASN A 10 -7.83 -34.77 1.69
CA ASN A 10 -8.99 -35.46 2.27
C ASN A 10 -8.69 -36.17 3.61
N ARG A 11 -8.29 -35.47 4.68
CA ARG A 11 -8.46 -35.95 6.05
C ARG A 11 -9.94 -35.91 6.35
N ALA A 12 -10.53 -37.08 6.62
CA ALA A 12 -11.92 -37.20 6.98
C ALA A 12 -12.20 -36.40 8.27
N MET A 13 -12.80 -35.21 8.15
CA MET A 13 -13.18 -34.34 9.27
C MET A 13 -14.42 -34.82 10.04
N THR A 14 -14.75 -36.11 9.98
CA THR A 14 -15.94 -36.64 10.65
C THR A 14 -15.76 -36.59 12.17
N GLY A 15 -16.46 -35.68 12.84
CA GLY A 15 -16.50 -35.55 14.30
C GLY A 15 -15.72 -34.36 14.89
N LEU A 16 -14.98 -33.61 14.07
CA LEU A 16 -14.31 -32.38 14.52
C LEU A 16 -15.24 -31.18 14.31
N HIS A 17 -15.28 -30.26 15.28
CA HIS A 17 -16.01 -29.00 15.20
C HIS A 17 -15.02 -27.85 14.95
N PRO A 18 -14.88 -27.36 13.71
CA PRO A 18 -14.00 -26.26 13.40
C PRO A 18 -14.42 -24.98 14.13
N ILE A 19 -13.45 -24.26 14.69
CA ILE A 19 -13.69 -22.95 15.30
C ILE A 19 -13.28 -21.87 14.30
N ARG A 20 -14.26 -21.14 13.78
CA ARG A 20 -14.02 -20.01 12.87
C ARG A 20 -13.59 -18.78 13.66
N ILE A 21 -12.41 -18.25 13.34
CA ILE A 21 -11.82 -17.06 13.96
C ILE A 21 -12.00 -15.84 13.07
N ALA A 22 -11.91 -16.00 11.75
CA ALA A 22 -12.12 -14.94 10.77
C ALA A 22 -12.80 -15.47 9.50
N GLY A 23 -13.42 -14.58 8.75
CA GLY A 23 -13.92 -14.83 7.40
C GLY A 23 -13.96 -13.55 6.59
N ILE A 24 -14.44 -13.64 5.35
CA ILE A 24 -14.48 -12.50 4.42
C ILE A 24 -15.27 -11.29 4.99
N GLY A 25 -16.25 -11.55 5.86
CA GLY A 25 -17.03 -10.52 6.55
C GLY A 25 -16.30 -9.84 7.72
N GLY A 26 -15.17 -10.38 8.17
CA GLY A 26 -14.35 -9.83 9.25
C GLY A 26 -13.98 -10.85 10.32
N LEU A 27 -13.57 -10.33 11.49
CA LEU A 27 -13.20 -11.13 12.65
C LEU A 27 -14.45 -11.68 13.36
N GLY A 28 -14.38 -12.94 13.81
CA GLY A 28 -15.44 -13.60 14.56
C GLY A 28 -15.40 -13.26 16.05
N ALA A 29 -16.41 -13.73 16.80
CA ALA A 29 -16.59 -13.42 18.23
C ALA A 29 -15.44 -13.87 19.15
N ARG A 30 -14.53 -14.73 18.66
CA ARG A 30 -13.36 -15.24 19.40
C ARG A 30 -12.07 -14.50 19.04
N ALA A 31 -12.14 -13.45 18.23
CA ALA A 31 -11.02 -12.61 17.86
C ALA A 31 -11.26 -11.18 18.35
N GLY A 32 -10.34 -10.68 19.16
CA GLY A 32 -10.22 -9.26 19.48
C GLY A 32 -9.35 -8.54 18.46
N PHE A 33 -9.66 -7.26 18.22
CA PHE A 33 -8.87 -6.37 17.38
C PHE A 33 -8.41 -5.16 18.20
N THR A 34 -7.14 -4.80 18.04
CA THR A 34 -6.59 -3.58 18.63
C THR A 34 -5.68 -2.88 17.63
N ARG A 35 -5.79 -1.55 17.56
CA ARG A 35 -4.86 -0.67 16.85
C ARG A 35 -4.89 0.69 17.54
N ALA A 36 -3.72 1.22 17.84
CA ALA A 36 -3.58 2.61 18.29
C ALA A 36 -3.63 3.57 17.09
N GLY A 37 -4.39 4.65 17.21
CA GLY A 37 -4.53 5.64 16.12
C GLY A 37 -5.48 5.22 14.99
N SER A 38 -5.82 6.19 14.15
CA SER A 38 -6.58 5.96 12.93
C SER A 38 -5.71 5.33 11.84
N ALA A 39 -6.35 4.68 10.87
CA ALA A 39 -5.68 4.15 9.68
C ALA A 39 -6.66 4.13 8.51
N THR A 40 -6.15 4.05 7.27
CA THR A 40 -7.00 4.04 6.08
C THR A 40 -7.17 2.65 5.49
N ALA A 41 -8.18 2.42 4.67
CA ALA A 41 -8.30 1.27 3.77
C ALA A 41 -9.23 1.64 2.61
N PHE A 42 -9.19 0.86 1.53
CA PHE A 42 -10.20 0.96 0.49
C PHE A 42 -11.57 0.52 1.02
N ASP A 43 -12.61 1.29 0.71
CA ASP A 43 -13.99 0.95 1.04
C ASP A 43 -14.69 0.18 -0.10
N ALA A 44 -15.99 -0.10 0.07
CA ALA A 44 -16.79 -0.82 -0.92
C ALA A 44 -17.00 -0.06 -2.23
N GLN A 45 -16.67 1.24 -2.27
CA GLN A 45 -16.71 2.09 -3.45
C GLN A 45 -15.31 2.25 -4.10
N GLY A 46 -14.29 1.57 -3.57
CA GLY A 46 -12.90 1.72 -4.01
C GLY A 46 -12.30 3.09 -3.66
N GLN A 47 -12.89 3.82 -2.70
CA GLN A 47 -12.36 5.08 -2.18
C GLN A 47 -11.51 4.81 -0.93
N ILE A 48 -10.60 5.73 -0.59
CA ILE A 48 -9.81 5.62 0.64
C ILE A 48 -10.64 6.16 1.81
N ALA A 49 -11.01 5.28 2.73
CA ALA A 49 -11.74 5.63 3.95
C ALA A 49 -10.82 5.60 5.18
N THR A 50 -11.06 6.50 6.15
CA THR A 50 -10.34 6.53 7.43
C THR A 50 -11.15 5.83 8.52
N TYR A 51 -10.49 4.92 9.25
CA TYR A 51 -11.07 4.13 10.33
C TYR A 51 -10.50 4.58 11.69
N PRO A 52 -11.33 4.79 12.71
CA PRO A 52 -10.87 5.15 14.06
C PRO A 52 -9.98 4.08 14.72
N PRO A 53 -9.31 4.41 15.84
CA PRO A 53 -8.60 3.45 16.67
C PRO A 53 -9.49 2.29 17.13
N ASN A 54 -8.92 1.10 17.27
CA ASN A 54 -9.61 -0.14 17.68
C ASN A 54 -10.82 -0.54 16.82
N ILE A 55 -10.97 0.04 15.63
CA ILE A 55 -11.97 -0.37 14.64
C ILE A 55 -11.26 -1.15 13.53
N GLN A 56 -11.71 -2.39 13.33
CA GLN A 56 -11.27 -3.24 12.24
C GLN A 56 -11.55 -2.58 10.89
N ARG A 57 -10.60 -2.71 9.96
CA ARG A 57 -10.67 -2.15 8.60
C ARG A 57 -11.15 -3.24 7.64
N PRO A 58 -12.37 -3.16 7.08
CA PRO A 58 -12.75 -3.91 5.90
C PRO A 58 -11.70 -3.81 4.80
N ALA A 59 -11.13 -4.95 4.38
CA ALA A 59 -10.30 -4.97 3.19
C ALA A 59 -11.21 -5.07 1.97
N HIS A 60 -11.15 -4.09 1.08
CA HIS A 60 -11.81 -4.13 -0.22
C HIS A 60 -10.77 -4.07 -1.34
N ALA A 61 -11.05 -4.78 -2.43
CA ALA A 61 -10.26 -4.67 -3.65
C ALA A 61 -10.38 -3.22 -4.18
N PRO A 62 -9.25 -2.57 -4.50
CA PRO A 62 -9.28 -1.19 -4.98
C PRO A 62 -9.99 -1.08 -6.34
N HIS A 63 -9.96 -2.15 -7.13
CA HIS A 63 -10.78 -2.29 -8.34
C HIS A 63 -12.07 -3.05 -8.02
N GLY A 64 -13.22 -2.38 -8.14
CA GLY A 64 -14.55 -3.00 -8.03
C GLY A 64 -15.07 -3.24 -6.62
N GLY A 65 -14.32 -2.90 -5.56
CA GLY A 65 -14.82 -2.85 -4.18
C GLY A 65 -15.16 -4.22 -3.57
N ALA A 66 -14.75 -5.32 -4.18
CA ALA A 66 -15.00 -6.66 -3.66
C ALA A 66 -14.41 -6.82 -2.26
N ARG A 67 -15.18 -7.36 -1.31
CA ARG A 67 -14.69 -7.59 0.06
C ARG A 67 -13.65 -8.72 0.04
N LEU A 68 -12.47 -8.45 0.58
CA LEU A 68 -11.35 -9.39 0.66
C LEU A 68 -11.15 -9.97 2.07
N GLY A 69 -11.56 -9.26 3.11
CA GLY A 69 -11.38 -9.70 4.50
C GLY A 69 -11.27 -8.54 5.48
N THR A 70 -10.33 -8.65 6.41
CA THR A 70 -9.90 -7.57 7.31
C THR A 70 -8.45 -7.21 7.04
N VAL A 71 -8.15 -5.91 6.88
CA VAL A 71 -6.76 -5.44 6.78
C VAL A 71 -6.06 -5.64 8.11
N ILE A 72 -4.92 -6.32 8.09
CA ILE A 72 -4.02 -6.57 9.22
C ILE A 72 -2.60 -6.22 8.77
N GLU A 73 -2.13 -5.04 9.16
CA GLU A 73 -0.81 -4.54 8.78
C GLU A 73 0.09 -4.32 10.00
N GLY A 74 1.40 -4.57 9.82
CA GLY A 74 2.42 -4.20 10.81
C GLY A 74 2.53 -2.69 11.00
N GLU A 75 3.40 -2.24 11.92
CA GLU A 75 3.71 -0.82 12.05
C GLU A 75 4.46 -0.33 10.80
N ALA A 76 4.12 0.85 10.31
CA ALA A 76 4.81 1.47 9.19
C ALA A 76 4.81 2.99 9.33
N THR A 77 5.84 3.63 8.78
CA THR A 77 5.99 5.10 8.78
C THR A 77 6.06 5.58 7.35
N ASN A 78 5.14 6.47 6.96
CA ASN A 78 5.28 7.19 5.71
C ASN A 78 6.28 8.33 5.92
N LEU A 79 7.40 8.23 5.23
CA LEU A 79 8.53 9.14 5.33
C LEU A 79 8.31 10.44 4.56
N VAL A 80 7.40 10.47 3.57
CA VAL A 80 7.14 11.64 2.72
C VAL A 80 6.29 12.65 3.50
N PRO A 81 6.81 13.85 3.82
CA PRO A 81 5.97 14.95 4.30
C PRO A 81 5.05 15.43 3.18
N TYR A 82 3.84 15.84 3.55
CA TYR A 82 2.78 16.30 2.66
C TYR A 82 2.49 15.26 1.57
N SER A 83 2.17 14.05 2.01
CA SER A 83 2.00 12.89 1.13
C SER A 83 0.90 13.08 0.10
N ALA A 84 -0.11 13.92 0.36
CA ALA A 84 -1.02 14.42 -0.65
C ALA A 84 -0.43 15.68 -1.31
N ALA A 85 -0.24 15.65 -2.62
CA ALA A 85 0.49 16.69 -3.32
C ALA A 85 -0.34 17.98 -3.45
N THR A 86 0.32 19.11 -3.20
CA THR A 86 -0.19 20.46 -3.44
C THR A 86 0.92 21.34 -4.01
N SER A 87 0.55 22.37 -4.77
CA SER A 87 1.49 23.33 -5.35
C SER A 87 2.25 24.14 -4.28
N ALA A 88 1.71 24.21 -3.05
CA ALA A 88 2.29 24.90 -1.92
C ALA A 88 3.34 24.09 -1.15
N THR A 89 3.29 22.75 -1.23
CA THR A 89 4.12 21.85 -0.41
C THR A 89 5.12 21.03 -1.23
N TRP A 90 4.91 20.94 -2.55
CA TRP A 90 5.81 20.27 -3.47
C TRP A 90 6.55 21.30 -4.34
N GLU A 91 7.84 21.07 -4.60
CA GLU A 91 8.70 22.06 -5.24
C GLU A 91 8.78 21.84 -6.76
N ASN A 92 8.62 22.92 -7.54
CA ASN A 92 8.81 22.88 -8.99
C ASN A 92 10.28 22.71 -9.37
N PHE A 93 10.56 21.74 -10.23
CA PHE A 93 11.82 21.61 -10.94
C PHE A 93 11.58 21.86 -12.42
N GLY A 94 11.70 23.12 -12.85
CA GLY A 94 11.49 23.55 -14.23
C GLY A 94 10.07 23.34 -14.78
N ALA A 95 9.13 22.88 -13.94
CA ALA A 95 7.71 22.75 -14.27
C ALA A 95 6.91 23.95 -13.76
N SER A 96 5.65 24.05 -14.19
CA SER A 96 4.63 24.80 -13.46
C SER A 96 3.63 23.83 -12.83
N SER A 97 3.00 24.27 -11.74
CA SER A 97 2.02 23.49 -10.99
C SER A 97 0.71 24.26 -10.82
N GLN A 98 -0.40 23.54 -10.87
CA GLN A 98 -1.74 24.08 -10.65
C GLN A 98 -2.54 23.12 -9.76
N ASP A 99 -2.99 23.60 -8.61
CA ASP A 99 -3.88 22.84 -7.73
C ASP A 99 -5.23 22.57 -8.42
N LEU A 100 -5.75 21.36 -8.22
CA LEU A 100 -7.03 20.91 -8.77
C LEU A 100 -8.03 20.63 -7.62
N SER A 101 -9.19 20.10 -7.99
CA SER A 101 -10.23 19.66 -7.05
C SER A 101 -10.88 18.36 -7.52
N VAL A 102 -10.06 17.40 -8.00
CA VAL A 102 -10.56 16.16 -8.62
C VAL A 102 -11.22 15.19 -7.63
N ASN A 103 -10.90 15.31 -6.33
CA ASN A 103 -11.37 14.41 -5.25
C ASN A 103 -11.14 12.92 -5.58
N ALA A 104 -9.99 12.62 -6.19
CA ALA A 104 -9.62 11.27 -6.58
C ALA A 104 -9.52 10.36 -5.36
N LEU A 105 -10.06 9.16 -5.47
CA LEU A 105 -10.21 8.19 -4.38
C LEU A 105 -10.90 8.75 -3.12
N GLY A 106 -11.68 9.83 -3.28
CA GLY A 106 -12.44 10.47 -2.20
C GLY A 106 -11.58 11.27 -1.23
N LEU A 107 -10.30 11.50 -1.60
CA LEU A 107 -9.31 12.06 -0.70
C LEU A 107 -8.40 13.09 -1.36
N PHE A 108 -7.99 12.88 -2.61
CA PHE A 108 -6.92 13.66 -3.21
C PHE A 108 -7.45 14.78 -4.11
N PRO A 109 -7.16 16.07 -3.81
CA PRO A 109 -7.55 17.18 -4.68
C PRO A 109 -6.76 17.21 -5.99
N GLY A 110 -5.51 16.72 -5.97
CA GLY A 110 -4.61 16.61 -7.12
C GLY A 110 -3.90 17.91 -7.49
N VAL A 111 -2.76 17.77 -8.16
CA VAL A 111 -1.97 18.86 -8.74
C VAL A 111 -1.62 18.52 -10.17
N ARG A 112 -1.91 19.43 -11.09
CA ARG A 112 -1.43 19.36 -12.46
C ARG A 112 0.04 19.80 -12.52
N VAL A 113 0.89 18.96 -13.08
CA VAL A 113 2.33 19.22 -13.29
C VAL A 113 2.57 19.41 -14.78
N ILE A 114 2.94 20.62 -15.20
CA ILE A 114 2.96 21.04 -16.60
C ILE A 114 4.42 21.23 -17.06
N SER A 115 4.77 20.61 -18.19
CA SER A 115 6.10 20.73 -18.81
C SER A 115 6.25 22.06 -19.55
N HIS A 116 7.42 22.67 -19.43
CA HIS A 116 7.91 23.74 -20.33
C HIS A 116 8.81 23.21 -21.46
N GLY A 117 8.56 21.99 -21.95
CA GLY A 117 9.29 21.42 -23.09
C GLY A 117 10.58 20.66 -22.75
N SER A 118 10.66 20.07 -21.55
CA SER A 118 11.76 19.18 -21.15
C SER A 118 11.24 17.95 -20.43
N VAL A 119 11.82 16.80 -20.78
CA VAL A 119 11.61 15.52 -20.09
C VAL A 119 12.09 15.54 -18.64
N SER A 120 12.80 16.60 -18.22
CA SER A 120 13.31 16.78 -16.86
C SER A 120 12.41 17.62 -15.95
N HIS A 121 11.24 18.08 -16.41
CA HIS A 121 10.27 18.86 -15.62
C HIS A 121 9.41 17.99 -14.68
N ARG A 122 9.25 18.44 -13.42
CA ARG A 122 8.52 17.70 -12.37
C ARG A 122 8.23 18.57 -11.16
N LEU A 123 7.41 18.03 -10.25
CA LEU A 123 7.39 18.40 -8.84
C LEU A 123 8.25 17.44 -8.02
N ASN A 124 8.97 17.95 -7.02
CA ASN A 124 9.74 17.15 -6.05
C ASN A 124 9.05 17.18 -4.68
N SER A 125 9.11 16.04 -3.99
CA SER A 125 8.84 15.96 -2.56
C SER A 125 9.91 16.72 -1.77
N ALA A 126 9.63 16.97 -0.49
CA ALA A 126 10.69 17.28 0.47
C ALA A 126 11.74 16.15 0.52
N GLU A 127 12.94 16.50 0.97
CA GLU A 127 14.02 15.53 1.21
C GLU A 127 13.65 14.56 2.33
N ILE A 128 13.90 13.26 2.10
CA ILE A 128 13.70 12.20 3.08
C ILE A 128 14.98 11.40 3.26
N SER A 129 15.27 11.03 4.50
CA SER A 129 16.45 10.22 4.83
C SER A 129 16.19 8.76 4.50
N MET A 130 17.08 8.15 3.71
CA MET A 130 17.06 6.73 3.41
C MET A 130 18.42 6.09 3.71
N THR A 131 18.40 4.82 4.11
CA THR A 131 19.61 4.03 4.42
C THR A 131 20.03 3.22 3.19
N GLY A 132 21.32 3.27 2.85
CA GLY A 132 21.88 2.46 1.76
C GLY A 132 21.69 0.96 2.00
N GLY A 133 21.27 0.23 0.96
CA GLY A 133 21.00 -1.20 1.01
C GLY A 133 19.70 -1.61 1.71
N GLN A 134 18.94 -0.66 2.28
CA GLN A 134 17.63 -0.92 2.87
C GLN A 134 16.54 -0.76 1.80
N ALA A 135 15.61 -1.72 1.70
CA ALA A 135 14.47 -1.59 0.81
C ALA A 135 13.45 -0.56 1.33
N TYR A 136 12.93 0.24 0.41
CA TYR A 136 11.83 1.16 0.62
C TYR A 136 10.72 0.89 -0.40
N ALA A 137 9.50 0.76 0.09
CA ALA A 137 8.31 0.63 -0.73
C ALA A 137 7.72 2.02 -0.98
N LEU A 138 7.58 2.37 -2.25
CA LEU A 138 6.95 3.59 -2.71
C LEU A 138 5.58 3.24 -3.30
N ARG A 139 4.56 4.02 -2.94
CA ARG A 139 3.24 3.97 -3.58
C ARG A 139 2.91 5.35 -4.13
N LEU A 140 2.80 5.43 -5.45
CA LEU A 140 2.42 6.63 -6.20
C LEU A 140 0.95 6.52 -6.62
N PHE A 141 0.19 7.60 -6.35
CA PHE A 141 -1.12 7.83 -6.91
C PHE A 141 -1.05 8.98 -7.92
N LEU A 142 -1.44 8.74 -9.16
CA LEU A 142 -1.46 9.75 -10.22
C LEU A 142 -2.64 9.52 -11.18
N GLN A 143 -3.02 10.55 -11.92
CA GLN A 143 -3.91 10.43 -13.07
C GLN A 143 -3.18 10.86 -14.35
N ALA A 144 -3.56 10.25 -15.47
CA ALA A 144 -3.07 10.67 -16.77
C ALA A 144 -3.48 12.13 -17.05
N GLY A 145 -2.54 12.92 -17.58
CA GLY A 145 -2.83 14.23 -18.15
C GLY A 145 -2.76 14.16 -19.68
N SER A 146 -2.30 15.23 -20.31
CA SER A 146 -2.10 15.26 -21.76
C SER A 146 -0.77 14.62 -22.22
N SER A 147 0.21 14.46 -21.32
CA SER A 147 1.49 13.84 -21.64
C SER A 147 1.31 12.34 -21.91
N PRO A 148 1.86 11.78 -23.01
CA PRO A 148 1.79 10.35 -23.28
C PRO A 148 2.68 9.54 -22.32
N SER A 149 3.58 10.20 -21.59
CA SER A 149 4.46 9.56 -20.63
C SER A 149 4.60 10.36 -19.33
N ALA A 150 4.65 9.64 -18.22
CA ALA A 150 4.98 10.17 -16.90
C ALA A 150 6.27 9.52 -16.40
N ARG A 151 6.85 10.07 -15.34
CA ARG A 151 8.01 9.50 -14.65
C ARG A 151 7.92 9.67 -13.15
N LEU A 152 8.50 8.71 -12.44
CA LEU A 152 8.90 8.82 -11.06
C LEU A 152 10.42 8.72 -11.01
N ILE A 153 11.06 9.69 -10.37
CA ILE A 153 12.51 9.75 -10.21
C ILE A 153 12.87 9.85 -8.73
N VAL A 154 13.81 9.02 -8.27
CA VAL A 154 14.38 9.08 -6.92
C VAL A 154 15.82 9.58 -7.06
N ARG A 155 16.15 10.69 -6.40
CA ARG A 155 17.43 11.39 -6.59
C ARG A 155 18.20 11.49 -5.28
N ALA A 156 19.48 11.11 -5.31
CA ALA A 156 20.46 11.45 -4.29
C ALA A 156 21.21 12.71 -4.75
N GLY A 157 21.02 13.83 -4.04
CA GLY A 157 21.60 15.12 -4.41
C GLY A 157 21.29 15.58 -5.85
N SER A 158 22.27 16.20 -6.51
CA SER A 158 22.06 16.96 -7.76
C SER A 158 22.30 16.20 -9.06
N SER A 159 22.92 15.02 -9.06
CA SER A 159 23.29 14.32 -10.31
C SER A 159 22.94 12.83 -10.37
N THR A 160 22.74 12.15 -9.25
CA THR A 160 22.56 10.70 -9.23
C THR A 160 21.09 10.35 -9.04
N PHE A 161 20.55 9.48 -9.90
CA PHE A 161 19.13 9.15 -9.86
C PHE A 161 18.80 7.74 -10.34
N SER A 162 17.71 7.22 -9.79
CA SER A 162 17.00 6.04 -10.27
C SER A 162 15.61 6.47 -10.75
N MET A 163 15.09 5.84 -11.79
CA MET A 163 13.89 6.31 -12.47
C MET A 163 13.10 5.16 -13.08
N VAL A 164 11.79 5.28 -12.96
CA VAL A 164 10.81 4.56 -13.77
C VAL A 164 10.05 5.57 -14.63
N ASN A 165 9.76 5.22 -15.89
CA ASN A 165 8.93 6.03 -16.77
C ASN A 165 8.11 5.14 -17.72
N GLY A 166 7.20 5.75 -18.46
CA GLY A 166 6.31 5.04 -19.38
C GLY A 166 4.97 5.77 -19.51
N ALA A 167 4.01 5.17 -20.23
CA ALA A 167 2.65 5.65 -20.20
C ALA A 167 2.08 5.54 -18.77
N PRO A 168 1.20 6.44 -18.32
CA PRO A 168 0.52 6.30 -17.03
C PRO A 168 -0.16 4.91 -16.90
N GLY A 169 0.36 4.05 -16.01
CA GLY A 169 -0.10 2.66 -15.82
C GLY A 169 0.79 1.58 -16.48
N GLU A 170 1.82 1.99 -17.22
CA GLU A 170 2.77 1.11 -17.92
C GLU A 170 4.23 1.55 -17.66
N PHE A 171 4.55 1.91 -16.42
CA PHE A 171 5.92 2.25 -16.03
C PHE A 171 6.87 1.05 -16.11
N ALA A 172 8.10 1.33 -16.51
CA ALA A 172 9.23 0.42 -16.50
C ALA A 172 10.48 1.13 -15.95
N THR A 173 11.41 0.35 -15.40
CA THR A 173 12.72 0.85 -14.95
C THR A 173 13.56 1.34 -16.13
N VAL A 174 14.15 2.51 -15.99
CA VAL A 174 15.00 3.14 -17.02
C VAL A 174 16.40 3.51 -16.49
N SER A 175 16.53 3.80 -15.21
CA SER A 175 17.82 4.13 -14.58
C SER A 175 17.83 3.65 -13.13
N ASP A 176 18.97 3.20 -12.64
CA ASP A 176 19.21 2.68 -11.29
C ASP A 176 20.45 3.30 -10.62
N GLY A 177 20.91 4.45 -11.14
CA GLY A 177 22.16 5.07 -10.69
C GLY A 177 22.19 5.49 -9.21
N ALA A 178 21.05 5.79 -8.60
CA ALA A 178 20.96 6.12 -7.16
C ALA A 178 20.66 4.91 -6.27
N GLY A 179 20.49 3.73 -6.86
CA GLY A 179 20.00 2.53 -6.19
C GLY A 179 19.09 1.70 -7.10
N GLU A 180 18.94 0.42 -6.78
CA GLU A 180 18.06 -0.48 -7.52
C GLU A 180 16.61 0.01 -7.41
N ILE A 181 15.90 0.10 -8.54
CA ILE A 181 14.49 0.49 -8.59
C ILE A 181 13.72 -0.49 -9.46
N SER A 182 12.59 -0.99 -8.96
CA SER A 182 11.72 -1.88 -9.74
C SER A 182 10.24 -1.63 -9.47
N VAL A 183 9.44 -1.74 -10.52
CA VAL A 183 7.98 -1.63 -10.45
C VAL A 183 7.43 -2.99 -9.98
N LEU A 184 6.71 -3.00 -8.86
CA LEU A 184 6.10 -4.20 -8.29
C LEU A 184 4.73 -4.47 -8.89
N ALA A 185 3.89 -3.43 -8.95
CA ALA A 185 2.52 -3.53 -9.41
C ALA A 185 2.02 -2.18 -9.93
N GLN A 186 1.10 -2.22 -10.89
CA GLN A 186 0.41 -1.05 -11.41
C GLN A 186 -1.06 -1.41 -11.60
N THR A 187 -1.95 -0.64 -11.00
CA THR A 187 -3.40 -0.85 -11.11
C THR A 187 -4.08 0.44 -11.52
N VAL A 188 -4.86 0.37 -12.60
CA VAL A 188 -5.79 1.44 -12.98
C VAL A 188 -7.10 1.25 -12.23
N LEU A 189 -7.47 2.25 -11.44
CA LEU A 189 -8.63 2.26 -10.57
C LEU A 189 -9.87 2.82 -11.29
N PRO A 190 -11.08 2.57 -10.76
CA PRO A 190 -12.33 2.98 -11.43
C PRO A 190 -12.46 4.48 -11.71
N ASP A 191 -11.79 5.34 -10.92
CA ASP A 191 -11.75 6.79 -11.10
C ASP A 191 -10.59 7.26 -12.01
N SER A 192 -9.99 6.34 -12.78
CA SER A 192 -8.80 6.55 -13.61
C SER A 192 -7.51 6.87 -12.86
N THR A 193 -7.53 6.80 -11.52
CA THR A 193 -6.29 6.87 -10.72
C THR A 193 -5.44 5.64 -11.00
N ILE A 194 -4.17 5.86 -11.24
CA ILE A 194 -3.15 4.81 -11.31
C ILE A 194 -2.49 4.74 -9.95
N MET A 195 -2.57 3.57 -9.33
CA MET A 195 -1.78 3.21 -8.16
C MET A 195 -0.57 2.39 -8.64
N CYS A 196 0.62 2.94 -8.46
CA CYS A 196 1.88 2.31 -8.83
C CYS A 196 2.72 2.03 -7.59
N ASP A 197 3.05 0.76 -7.39
CA ASP A 197 3.90 0.28 -6.31
C ASP A 197 5.30 0.01 -6.87
N VAL A 198 6.30 0.59 -6.23
CA VAL A 198 7.72 0.53 -6.62
C VAL A 198 8.53 0.14 -5.39
N VAL A 199 9.55 -0.69 -5.55
CA VAL A 199 10.58 -0.87 -4.52
C VAL A 199 11.86 -0.16 -4.96
N PHE A 200 12.47 0.55 -4.02
CA PHE A 200 13.74 1.23 -4.20
C PHE A 200 14.73 0.78 -3.11
N ILE A 201 15.95 0.42 -3.51
CA ILE A 201 17.04 0.07 -2.61
C ILE A 201 18.17 1.09 -2.86
N PRO A 202 18.33 2.11 -1.99
CA PRO A 202 19.32 3.17 -2.20
C PRO A 202 20.74 2.62 -2.22
N ALA A 203 21.60 3.16 -3.08
CA ALA A 203 23.00 2.76 -3.15
C ALA A 203 23.83 3.29 -1.96
N ALA A 204 23.39 4.38 -1.34
CA ALA A 204 24.06 5.02 -0.20
C ALA A 204 23.04 5.59 0.80
N SER A 205 23.46 5.73 2.06
CA SER A 205 22.68 6.46 3.06
C SER A 205 22.81 7.96 2.81
N ASP A 206 21.71 8.62 2.46
CA ASP A 206 21.68 10.03 2.05
C ASP A 206 20.27 10.61 2.20
N LEU A 207 20.13 11.90 1.89
CA LEU A 207 18.87 12.56 1.64
C LEU A 207 18.44 12.37 0.19
N TYR A 208 17.20 11.93 0.02
CA TYR A 208 16.60 11.66 -1.28
C TYR A 208 15.41 12.56 -1.52
N THR A 209 15.26 13.05 -2.75
CA THR A 209 14.01 13.64 -3.24
C THR A 209 13.32 12.66 -4.19
N ILE A 210 12.00 12.62 -4.14
CA ILE A 210 11.19 11.84 -5.08
C ILE A 210 10.40 12.82 -5.94
N GLY A 211 10.61 12.76 -7.24
CA GLY A 211 10.02 13.67 -8.19
C GLY A 211 9.07 12.99 -9.16
N ILE A 212 7.96 13.65 -9.47
CA ILE A 212 6.95 13.17 -10.41
C ILE A 212 6.60 14.27 -11.41
N GLY A 213 6.54 13.92 -12.68
CA GLY A 213 6.16 14.87 -13.72
C GLY A 213 5.96 14.23 -15.08
N PRO A 214 5.61 15.04 -16.08
CA PRO A 214 5.57 14.60 -17.46
C PRO A 214 6.98 14.22 -17.92
N ASN A 215 7.09 13.12 -18.66
CA ASN A 215 8.30 12.71 -19.35
C ASN A 215 8.19 13.13 -20.82
N SER A 216 8.03 14.43 -21.06
CA SER A 216 7.78 14.99 -22.38
C SER A 216 8.58 16.25 -22.66
N GLY A 217 9.13 16.31 -23.88
CA GLY A 217 9.77 17.49 -24.46
C GLY A 217 8.79 18.47 -25.11
N VAL A 218 7.48 18.25 -25.00
CA VAL A 218 6.45 19.15 -25.53
C VAL A 218 6.01 20.12 -24.43
N GLU A 219 6.02 21.42 -24.74
CA GLU A 219 5.52 22.45 -23.83
C GLU A 219 3.99 22.34 -23.68
N GLY A 220 3.51 22.50 -22.44
CA GLY A 220 2.09 22.45 -22.08
C GLY A 220 1.56 21.04 -21.79
N GLU A 221 2.31 19.99 -22.11
CA GLU A 221 1.95 18.63 -21.73
C GLU A 221 2.08 18.40 -20.23
N ASP A 222 1.18 17.58 -19.66
CA ASP A 222 1.03 17.48 -18.22
C ASP A 222 0.67 16.08 -17.72
N VAL A 223 0.79 15.92 -16.40
CA VAL A 223 0.27 14.79 -15.63
C VAL A 223 -0.39 15.32 -14.35
N ILE A 224 -1.25 14.53 -13.71
CA ILE A 224 -1.87 14.90 -12.44
C ILE A 224 -1.27 14.05 -11.32
N LEU A 225 -0.53 14.69 -10.41
CA LEU A 225 0.01 14.06 -9.21
C LEU A 225 -1.04 14.13 -8.09
N LEU A 226 -1.32 13.00 -7.43
CA LEU A 226 -2.29 12.94 -6.33
C LEU A 226 -1.58 12.80 -4.99
N ALA A 227 -0.78 11.74 -4.84
CA ALA A 227 -0.09 11.44 -3.59
C ALA A 227 1.12 10.53 -3.78
N LEU A 228 2.03 10.57 -2.80
CA LEU A 228 3.17 9.67 -2.69
C LEU A 228 3.32 9.21 -1.24
N GLN A 229 3.59 7.92 -1.07
CA GLN A 229 3.98 7.32 0.20
C GLN A 229 5.32 6.59 0.03
N CYS A 230 6.20 6.69 1.03
CA CYS A 230 7.45 5.94 1.09
C CYS A 230 7.60 5.32 2.47
N GLU A 231 7.74 4.00 2.56
CA GLU A 231 7.86 3.24 3.81
C GLU A 231 9.08 2.33 3.75
N ALA A 232 9.71 2.06 4.89
CA ALA A 232 10.72 1.01 4.97
C ALA A 232 10.07 -0.36 4.73
N GLY A 233 10.66 -1.20 3.87
CA GLY A 233 10.15 -2.51 3.51
C GLY A 233 10.08 -2.73 2.00
N THR A 234 9.53 -3.88 1.61
CA THR A 234 9.44 -4.30 0.20
C THR A 234 8.03 -4.20 -0.38
N ALA A 235 7.02 -3.89 0.43
CA ALA A 235 5.65 -3.74 -0.01
C ALA A 235 4.98 -2.56 0.72
N PRO A 236 4.22 -1.71 0.01
CA PRO A 236 3.55 -0.57 0.63
C PRO A 236 2.32 -1.02 1.43
N THR A 237 2.09 -0.36 2.56
CA THR A 237 0.89 -0.55 3.38
C THR A 237 -0.24 0.38 2.93
N SER A 238 -1.39 0.31 3.60
CA SER A 238 -2.49 1.25 3.41
C SER A 238 -1.99 2.70 3.54
N TYR A 239 -2.64 3.63 2.84
CA TYR A 239 -2.20 5.03 2.81
C TYR A 239 -2.14 5.65 4.22
N ILE A 240 -0.97 6.16 4.61
CA ILE A 240 -0.70 6.86 5.85
C ILE A 240 -0.60 8.35 5.50
N PRO A 241 -1.65 9.14 5.75
CA PRO A 241 -1.61 10.57 5.45
C PRO A 241 -0.60 11.27 6.33
N THR A 242 0.26 12.09 5.71
CA THR A 242 1.20 12.98 6.40
C THR A 242 0.85 14.44 6.14
N THR A 243 1.23 15.28 7.09
CA THR A 243 1.25 16.75 6.96
C THR A 243 2.70 17.19 6.84
N ASP A 244 3.16 18.12 7.65
CA ASP A 244 4.53 18.62 7.69
C ASP A 244 5.60 17.62 8.16
N GLN A 245 5.23 16.45 8.69
CA GLN A 245 6.17 15.47 9.23
C GLN A 245 5.79 14.03 8.87
N PRO A 246 6.77 13.11 8.87
CA PRO A 246 6.51 11.67 8.81
C PRO A 246 5.51 11.22 9.87
N VAL A 247 4.60 10.31 9.50
CA VAL A 247 3.59 9.76 10.41
C VAL A 247 3.72 8.24 10.45
N THR A 248 3.68 7.70 11.66
CA THR A 248 3.67 6.26 11.91
C THR A 248 2.26 5.75 12.14
N ARG A 249 1.82 4.80 11.31
CA ARG A 249 0.63 3.99 11.56
C ARG A 249 1.03 2.80 12.44
N MET A 250 0.38 2.66 13.59
CA MET A 250 0.63 1.54 14.50
C MET A 250 0.13 0.22 13.92
N ALA A 251 0.76 -0.88 14.35
CA ALA A 251 0.39 -2.23 13.94
C ALA A 251 -1.05 -2.60 14.34
N ASP A 252 -1.74 -3.28 13.42
CA ASP A 252 -2.96 -4.02 13.75
C ASP A 252 -2.62 -5.27 14.54
N ARG A 253 -3.39 -5.55 15.57
CA ARG A 253 -3.16 -6.69 16.48
C ARG A 253 -4.43 -7.48 16.65
N ILE A 254 -4.41 -8.74 16.21
CA ILE A 254 -5.45 -9.73 16.49
C ILE A 254 -5.05 -10.51 17.75
N ALA A 255 -6.02 -10.81 18.60
CA ALA A 255 -5.84 -11.72 19.73
C ALA A 255 -7.00 -12.72 19.78
N ILE A 256 -6.72 -14.01 19.85
CA ILE A 256 -7.74 -15.04 20.04
C ILE A 256 -8.08 -15.17 21.52
N SER A 257 -9.36 -15.35 21.86
CA SER A 257 -9.81 -15.56 23.24
C SER A 257 -10.86 -16.67 23.37
N GLY A 258 -10.88 -17.29 24.55
CA GLY A 258 -11.78 -18.37 24.90
C GLY A 258 -11.49 -19.68 24.16
N VAL A 259 -10.28 -19.85 23.62
CA VAL A 259 -9.83 -21.04 22.90
C VAL A 259 -8.46 -21.44 23.42
N SER A 260 -8.32 -22.69 23.81
CA SER A 260 -7.04 -23.27 24.22
C SER A 260 -6.89 -24.72 23.79
N GLY A 261 -5.65 -25.15 23.59
CA GLY A 261 -5.28 -26.49 23.15
C GLY A 261 -4.40 -26.48 21.91
N VAL A 262 -4.16 -27.67 21.36
CA VAL A 262 -3.37 -27.85 20.14
C VAL A 262 -4.30 -27.89 18.93
N PHE A 263 -4.03 -27.09 17.91
CA PHE A 263 -4.85 -26.96 16.72
C PHE A 263 -4.01 -26.95 15.45
N ASP A 264 -4.54 -27.55 14.40
CA ASP A 264 -4.17 -27.18 13.04
C ASP A 264 -4.84 -25.83 12.70
N VAL A 265 -4.05 -24.86 12.26
CA VAL A 265 -4.47 -23.50 11.95
C VAL A 265 -4.50 -23.32 10.45
N TYR A 266 -5.67 -22.99 9.91
CA TYR A 266 -5.86 -22.69 8.49
C TYR A 266 -6.04 -21.19 8.35
N LEU A 267 -5.11 -20.55 7.65
CA LEU A 267 -5.15 -19.14 7.31
C LEU A 267 -5.44 -19.00 5.81
N ARG A 268 -6.21 -17.98 5.46
CA ARG A 268 -6.40 -17.55 4.08
C ARG A 268 -6.23 -16.04 4.00
N ASP A 269 -5.40 -15.59 3.06
CA ASP A 269 -5.18 -14.16 2.82
C ASP A 269 -6.17 -13.56 1.80
N GLY A 270 -6.04 -12.25 1.56
CA GLY A 270 -6.87 -11.50 0.62
C GLY A 270 -6.77 -11.97 -0.84
N ASP A 271 -5.64 -12.55 -1.23
CA ASP A 271 -5.39 -13.07 -2.59
C ASP A 271 -5.84 -14.54 -2.73
N GLY A 272 -6.23 -15.16 -1.63
CA GLY A 272 -6.71 -16.52 -1.57
C GLY A 272 -5.62 -17.57 -1.35
N LEU A 273 -4.38 -17.16 -1.04
CA LEU A 273 -3.33 -18.07 -0.60
C LEU A 273 -3.74 -18.69 0.74
N GLU A 274 -3.59 -20.00 0.84
CA GLU A 274 -3.90 -20.76 2.05
C GLU A 274 -2.59 -21.21 2.72
N THR A 275 -2.48 -20.95 4.03
CA THR A 275 -1.38 -21.43 4.88
C THR A 275 -1.94 -22.35 5.94
N VAL A 276 -1.33 -23.52 6.11
CA VAL A 276 -1.65 -24.47 7.18
C VAL A 276 -0.48 -24.52 8.15
N LEU A 277 -0.76 -24.31 9.43
CA LEU A 277 0.19 -24.47 10.51
C LEU A 277 -0.26 -25.68 11.35
N ASP A 278 0.55 -26.73 11.36
CA ASP A 278 0.20 -27.99 12.02
C ASP A 278 0.49 -27.94 13.53
N ALA A 279 -0.43 -28.50 14.32
CA ALA A 279 -0.26 -28.74 15.75
C ALA A 279 0.25 -27.53 16.56
N ILE A 280 -0.33 -26.35 16.33
CA ILE A 280 0.00 -25.12 17.05
C ILE A 280 -0.68 -25.10 18.41
N GLU A 281 0.09 -24.86 19.46
CA GLU A 281 -0.44 -24.58 20.79
C GLU A 281 -1.07 -23.18 20.81
N ILE A 282 -2.39 -23.13 21.01
CA ILE A 282 -3.17 -21.90 21.13
C ILE A 282 -3.59 -21.74 22.57
N GLY A 283 -3.46 -20.52 23.07
CA GLY A 283 -4.03 -20.06 24.32
C GLY A 283 -4.66 -18.68 24.17
N ASP A 284 -5.22 -18.17 25.26
CA ASP A 284 -5.77 -16.82 25.28
C ASP A 284 -4.67 -15.78 24.97
N GLY A 285 -4.98 -14.88 24.05
CA GLY A 285 -4.05 -13.89 23.55
C GLY A 285 -3.19 -14.36 22.38
N TYR A 286 -3.35 -15.61 21.89
CA TYR A 286 -2.63 -16.09 20.71
C TYR A 286 -2.80 -15.15 19.52
N ARG A 287 -1.71 -14.92 18.80
CA ARG A 287 -1.62 -14.01 17.65
C ARG A 287 -1.14 -14.81 16.45
N PRO A 288 -1.95 -14.98 15.41
CA PRO A 288 -1.47 -15.62 14.19
C PRO A 288 -0.42 -14.73 13.53
N ASP A 289 0.64 -15.36 13.01
CA ASP A 289 1.52 -14.71 12.04
C ASP A 289 0.85 -14.77 10.67
N ILE A 290 0.64 -13.61 10.05
CA ILE A 290 -0.10 -13.47 8.80
C ILE A 290 0.90 -12.92 7.77
N ALA A 291 1.16 -13.69 6.72
CA ALA A 291 2.16 -13.35 5.71
C ALA A 291 1.77 -12.13 4.85
N GLY A 292 0.47 -11.83 4.74
CA GLY A 292 -0.06 -10.71 3.94
C GLY A 292 -0.72 -9.62 4.79
N SER A 293 -1.15 -8.54 4.13
CA SER A 293 -1.82 -7.40 4.77
C SER A 293 -3.33 -7.59 4.96
N VAL A 294 -3.90 -8.72 4.53
CA VAL A 294 -5.34 -9.01 4.62
C VAL A 294 -5.57 -10.42 5.13
N LEU A 295 -6.39 -10.54 6.18
CA LEU A 295 -6.90 -11.82 6.68
C LEU A 295 -8.30 -12.06 6.10
N ALA A 296 -8.42 -12.97 5.13
CA ALA A 296 -9.69 -13.36 4.52
C ALA A 296 -10.38 -14.52 5.25
N GLY A 297 -9.61 -15.36 5.95
CA GLY A 297 -10.14 -16.50 6.68
C GLY A 297 -9.18 -17.03 7.71
N MET A 298 -9.73 -17.49 8.84
CA MET A 298 -8.98 -18.25 9.83
C MET A 298 -9.88 -19.31 10.47
N LEU A 299 -9.40 -20.55 10.49
CA LEU A 299 -10.09 -21.70 11.06
C LEU A 299 -9.15 -22.50 11.96
N LEU A 300 -9.64 -22.91 13.12
CA LEU A 300 -8.92 -23.81 14.03
C LEU A 300 -9.61 -25.18 14.03
N ILE A 301 -8.81 -26.24 13.91
CA ILE A 301 -9.27 -27.62 13.98
C ILE A 301 -8.41 -28.33 15.02
N ARG A 302 -9.02 -29.00 16.00
CA ARG A 302 -8.22 -29.72 17.02
C ARG A 302 -7.34 -30.78 16.33
N ALA A 303 -6.05 -30.74 16.65
CA ALA A 303 -5.06 -31.69 16.16
C ALA A 303 -5.13 -33.03 16.91
#